data_AF-A0A931P4G2-F1
#
_entry.id   AF-A0A931P4G2-F1
#
_cell.length_a   1.000
_cell.length_b   1.000
_cell.length_c   1.000
_cell.angle_alpha   90.00
_cell.angle_beta   90.00
_cell.angle_gamma   90.00
#
_symmetry.space_group_name_H-M   'P 1'
#
loop_
_entity.id
_entity.type
_entity.pdbx_description
1 polymer ?
#
loop_
_entity_poly.entity_id
_entity_poly.type
_entity_poly.pdbx_seq_one_letter_code
_entity_poly.pdbx_strand_id
1 'polypeptide(L)'
;MKWQALNYNYMMATVESGESIEPAMAEFCQQIKDYVIPRNDGIAWDYLRVEFWPDSGRMIAFPSSNSISGRIEQAGCLVVFARLRLQYERLADSELEDQEFVAALHEAERDWITTFLDAARQVSLTGYRFQFWDGDGESPIWNGCL
;
A
#
# COMPACT_ATOMS: atom_id res chain seq x y z
N MET A 1 3.60 -15.56 2.16
CA MET A 1 3.25 -15.08 0.80
C MET A 1 4.40 -15.44 -0.16
N LYS A 2 4.23 -15.39 -1.50
CA LYS A 2 5.30 -15.73 -2.47
C LYS A 2 5.60 -14.57 -3.40
N TRP A 3 6.79 -14.00 -3.26
CA TRP A 3 7.29 -12.90 -4.08
C TRP A 3 7.78 -13.35 -5.45
N GLN A 4 7.47 -12.55 -6.47
CA GLN A 4 7.84 -12.75 -7.87
C GLN A 4 8.29 -11.42 -8.47
N ALA A 5 9.27 -11.43 -9.37
CA ALA A 5 9.65 -10.22 -10.10
C ALA A 5 8.61 -9.94 -11.20
N LEU A 6 8.05 -8.73 -11.21
CA LEU A 6 7.11 -8.27 -12.25
C LEU A 6 7.85 -7.64 -13.44
N ASN A 7 8.91 -6.87 -13.15
CA ASN A 7 9.86 -6.31 -14.11
C ASN A 7 11.22 -6.08 -13.40
N TYR A 8 12.19 -5.46 -14.06
CA TYR A 8 13.60 -5.44 -13.61
C TYR A 8 13.85 -5.05 -12.15
N ASN A 9 12.96 -4.33 -11.47
CA ASN A 9 13.12 -4.03 -10.04
C ASN A 9 11.82 -3.97 -9.22
N TYR A 10 10.69 -4.46 -9.76
CA TYR A 10 9.42 -4.51 -9.03
C TYR A 10 9.11 -5.92 -8.56
N MET A 11 8.83 -6.06 -7.26
CA MET A 11 8.40 -7.33 -6.67
C MET A 11 6.88 -7.33 -6.50
N MET A 12 6.24 -8.45 -6.83
CA MET A 12 4.81 -8.66 -6.68
C MET A 12 4.57 -9.91 -5.86
N ALA A 13 3.52 -9.89 -5.04
CA ALA A 13 2.97 -11.09 -4.47
C ALA A 13 1.44 -11.02 -4.39
N THR A 14 0.82 -12.14 -4.06
CA THR A 14 -0.64 -12.28 -3.95
C THR A 14 -0.97 -12.92 -2.61
N VAL A 15 -2.10 -12.49 -2.05
CA VAL A 15 -2.67 -12.99 -0.79
C VAL A 15 -4.12 -13.36 -1.09
N GLU A 16 -4.40 -14.64 -1.08
CA GLU A 16 -5.71 -15.22 -1.38
C GLU A 16 -6.71 -14.95 -0.24
N SER A 17 -8.01 -15.03 -0.53
CA SER A 17 -9.07 -14.62 0.42
C SER A 17 -9.13 -15.44 1.70
N GLY A 18 -8.54 -16.65 1.71
CA GLY A 18 -8.43 -17.52 2.88
C GLY A 18 -7.19 -17.30 3.74
N GLU A 19 -6.25 -16.45 3.30
CA GLU A 19 -5.02 -16.15 4.02
C GLU A 19 -5.21 -15.02 5.04
N SER A 20 -4.40 -15.03 6.11
CA SER A 20 -4.44 -13.98 7.14
C SER A 20 -3.84 -12.68 6.61
N ILE A 21 -4.52 -11.55 6.82
CA ILE A 21 -4.05 -10.24 6.35
C ILE A 21 -2.83 -9.80 7.15
N GLU A 22 -2.85 -9.94 8.48
CA GLU A 22 -1.87 -9.36 9.39
C GLU A 22 -0.44 -9.90 9.16
N PRO A 23 -0.21 -11.23 9.07
CA PRO A 23 1.10 -11.77 8.73
C PRO A 23 1.55 -11.38 7.31
N ALA A 24 0.61 -11.32 6.36
CA ALA A 24 0.92 -10.91 4.99
C ALA A 24 1.29 -9.42 4.91
N MET A 25 0.65 -8.58 5.71
CA MET A 25 0.97 -7.16 5.84
C MET A 25 2.34 -6.96 6.49
N ALA A 26 2.66 -7.73 7.53
CA ALA A 26 4.00 -7.74 8.13
C ALA A 26 5.07 -8.16 7.10
N GLU A 27 4.81 -9.19 6.31
CA GLU A 27 5.71 -9.61 5.23
C GLU A 27 5.83 -8.55 4.12
N PHE A 28 4.75 -7.82 3.79
CA PHE A 28 4.80 -6.67 2.88
C PHE A 28 5.70 -5.55 3.42
N CYS A 29 5.52 -5.16 4.69
CA CYS A 29 6.38 -4.18 5.35
C CYS A 29 7.84 -4.66 5.43
N GLN A 30 8.08 -5.94 5.69
CA GLN A 30 9.42 -6.51 5.70
C GLN A 30 10.06 -6.42 4.31
N GLN A 31 9.32 -6.69 3.24
CA GLN A 31 9.81 -6.54 1.88
C GLN A 31 10.16 -5.09 1.54
N ILE A 32 9.36 -4.12 2.00
CA ILE A 32 9.69 -2.69 1.87
C ILE A 32 11.05 -2.40 2.52
N LYS A 33 11.23 -2.88 3.75
CA LYS A 33 12.46 -2.67 4.53
C LYS A 33 13.70 -3.31 3.90
N ASP A 34 13.59 -4.56 3.46
CA ASP A 34 14.76 -5.35 3.06
C ASP A 34 15.08 -5.23 1.57
N TYR A 35 14.07 -4.89 0.75
CA TYR A 35 14.21 -4.84 -0.69
C TYR A 35 14.05 -3.44 -1.25
N VAL A 36 12.95 -2.75 -0.94
CA VAL A 36 12.62 -1.47 -1.57
C VAL A 36 13.58 -0.38 -1.10
N ILE A 37 13.67 -0.14 0.20
CA ILE A 37 14.47 0.97 0.74
C ILE A 37 15.95 0.86 0.31
N PRO A 38 16.66 -0.26 0.53
CA PRO A 38 18.08 -0.35 0.19
C PRO A 38 18.38 -0.20 -1.30
N ARG A 39 17.44 -0.61 -2.17
CA ARG A 39 17.60 -0.46 -3.64
C ARG A 39 17.32 0.94 -4.14
N ASN A 40 16.84 1.82 -3.28
CA ASN A 40 16.60 3.23 -3.60
C ASN A 40 17.55 4.17 -2.85
N ASP A 41 18.58 3.66 -2.16
CA ASP A 41 19.55 4.47 -1.39
C ASP A 41 20.29 5.52 -2.26
N GLY A 42 20.38 5.30 -3.57
CA GLY A 42 21.00 6.23 -4.53
C GLY A 42 20.09 7.34 -5.04
N ILE A 43 18.84 7.43 -4.60
CA ILE A 43 17.85 8.40 -5.04
C ILE A 43 17.44 9.27 -3.86
N ALA A 44 17.33 10.58 -4.06
CA ALA A 44 16.75 11.47 -3.07
C ALA A 44 15.22 11.35 -3.09
N TRP A 45 14.63 10.91 -1.97
CA TRP A 45 13.18 10.80 -1.79
C TRP A 45 12.78 11.31 -0.38
N ASP A 46 11.53 11.74 -0.24
CA ASP A 46 11.03 12.45 0.94
C ASP A 46 10.15 11.57 1.84
N TYR A 47 9.44 10.61 1.25
CA TYR A 47 8.52 9.71 1.95
C TYR A 47 8.33 8.40 1.18
N LEU A 48 7.88 7.37 1.89
CA LEU A 48 7.38 6.15 1.27
C LEU A 48 5.91 6.35 0.88
N ARG A 49 5.63 6.28 -0.41
CA ARG A 49 4.26 6.31 -0.94
C ARG A 49 3.70 4.89 -0.89
N VAL A 50 2.50 4.76 -0.33
CA VAL A 50 1.71 3.53 -0.32
C VAL A 50 0.39 3.83 -1.01
N GLU A 51 0.17 3.26 -2.18
CA GLU A 51 -1.08 3.42 -2.94
C GLU A 51 -2.02 2.25 -2.67
N PHE A 52 -3.29 2.58 -2.47
CA PHE A 52 -4.38 1.62 -2.43
C PHE A 52 -5.16 1.67 -3.74
N TRP A 53 -5.41 0.49 -4.30
CA TRP A 53 -6.28 0.31 -5.44
C TRP A 53 -7.34 -0.74 -5.07
N PRO A 54 -8.42 -0.34 -4.38
CA PRO A 54 -9.39 -1.27 -3.82
C PRO A 54 -10.08 -2.14 -4.88
N ASP A 55 -10.39 -1.54 -6.04
CA ASP A 55 -11.02 -2.16 -7.21
C ASP A 55 -10.28 -3.41 -7.73
N SER A 56 -8.98 -3.45 -7.51
CA SER A 56 -8.06 -4.46 -8.01
C SER A 56 -7.33 -5.19 -6.86
N GLY A 57 -7.63 -4.80 -5.61
CA GLY A 57 -7.02 -5.34 -4.41
C GLY A 57 -5.53 -5.03 -4.27
N ARG A 58 -4.98 -4.06 -5.01
CA ARG A 58 -3.53 -3.79 -4.99
C ARG A 58 -3.19 -2.83 -3.86
N MET A 59 -2.11 -3.14 -3.16
CA MET A 59 -1.34 -2.19 -2.36
C MET A 59 0.05 -2.08 -2.96
N ILE A 60 0.51 -0.87 -3.25
CA ILE A 60 1.78 -0.62 -3.94
C ILE A 60 2.63 0.29 -3.08
N ALA A 61 3.87 -0.09 -2.78
CA ALA A 61 4.80 0.71 -1.99
C ALA A 61 6.06 1.05 -2.78
N PHE A 62 6.41 2.33 -2.80
CA PHE A 62 7.62 2.86 -3.44
C PHE A 62 8.05 4.21 -2.84
N PRO A 63 9.34 4.58 -2.91
CA PRO A 63 9.79 5.90 -2.51
C PRO A 63 9.31 7.00 -3.46
N SER A 64 9.00 8.17 -2.91
CA SER A 64 8.51 9.33 -3.66
C SER A 64 9.09 10.65 -3.12
N SER A 65 9.05 11.71 -3.94
CA SER A 65 9.49 13.06 -3.57
C SER A 65 8.36 14.07 -3.69
N ASN A 66 8.37 15.10 -2.84
CA ASN A 66 7.49 16.26 -2.97
C ASN A 66 7.89 17.16 -4.16
N SER A 67 9.11 17.03 -4.66
CA SER A 67 9.65 17.88 -5.74
C SER A 67 9.35 17.36 -7.14
N ILE A 68 8.95 16.09 -7.27
CA ILE A 68 8.71 15.41 -8.55
C ILE A 68 7.35 14.71 -8.45
N SER A 69 6.44 15.04 -9.37
CA SER A 69 5.11 14.43 -9.44
C SER A 69 5.12 12.99 -9.99
N GLY A 70 6.16 12.64 -10.74
CA GLY A 70 6.34 11.31 -11.30
C GLY A 70 7.03 10.32 -10.36
N ARG A 71 7.02 9.06 -10.78
CA ARG A 71 7.73 7.96 -10.14
C ARG A 71 9.24 8.16 -10.26
N ILE A 72 9.96 8.11 -9.14
CA ILE A 72 11.41 8.33 -9.05
C ILE A 72 12.16 7.07 -8.61
N GLU A 73 11.44 6.00 -8.28
CA GLU A 73 12.01 4.82 -7.67
C GLU A 73 12.84 3.98 -8.64
N GLN A 74 13.94 3.43 -8.15
CA GLN A 74 14.67 2.33 -8.77
C GLN A 74 13.99 0.99 -8.49
N ALA A 75 13.31 0.85 -7.34
CA ALA A 75 12.62 -0.37 -6.94
C ALA A 75 11.34 -0.07 -6.17
N GLY A 76 10.38 -0.98 -6.26
CA GLY A 76 9.17 -0.96 -5.45
C GLY A 76 8.59 -2.35 -5.30
N CYS A 77 7.51 -2.46 -4.55
CA CYS A 77 6.80 -3.72 -4.43
C CYS A 77 5.29 -3.52 -4.40
N LEU A 78 4.55 -4.57 -4.74
CA LEU A 78 3.11 -4.60 -4.61
C LEU A 78 2.63 -5.93 -4.05
N VAL A 79 1.47 -5.89 -3.41
CA VAL A 79 0.73 -7.07 -3.00
C VAL A 79 -0.70 -6.95 -3.50
N VAL A 80 -1.22 -8.02 -4.08
CA VAL A 80 -2.65 -8.16 -4.41
C VAL A 80 -3.34 -8.90 -3.28
N PHE A 81 -4.14 -8.19 -2.50
CA PHE A 81 -4.98 -8.76 -1.46
C PHE A 81 -6.38 -9.04 -2.01
N ALA A 82 -6.72 -10.32 -2.21
CA ALA A 82 -8.05 -10.72 -2.66
C ALA A 82 -9.16 -10.20 -1.71
N ARG A 83 -8.87 -10.11 -0.41
CA ARG A 83 -9.82 -9.60 0.59
C ARG A 83 -10.11 -8.10 0.45
N LEU A 84 -9.12 -7.29 0.04
CA LEU A 84 -9.33 -5.86 -0.25
C LEU A 84 -10.29 -5.72 -1.44
N ARG A 85 -10.04 -6.49 -2.51
CA ARG A 85 -10.90 -6.53 -3.69
C ARG A 85 -12.32 -6.99 -3.37
N LEU A 86 -12.47 -8.07 -2.61
CA LEU A 86 -13.79 -8.57 -2.20
C LEU A 86 -14.56 -7.58 -1.32
N GLN A 87 -13.86 -6.80 -0.48
CA GLN A 87 -14.51 -5.73 0.29
C GLN A 87 -15.04 -4.64 -0.63
N TYR A 88 -14.24 -4.21 -1.62
CA TYR A 88 -14.68 -3.24 -2.62
C TYR A 88 -15.87 -3.74 -3.44
N GLU A 89 -15.80 -4.97 -3.96
CA GLU A 89 -16.90 -5.58 -4.74
C GLU A 89 -18.21 -5.62 -3.93
N ARG A 90 -18.14 -5.98 -2.63
CA ARG A 90 -19.33 -5.96 -1.76
C ARG A 90 -19.90 -4.56 -1.54
N LEU A 91 -19.05 -3.55 -1.41
CA LEU A 91 -19.50 -2.16 -1.32
C LEU A 91 -20.13 -1.71 -2.63
N ALA A 92 -19.55 -2.07 -3.77
CA ALA A 92 -20.08 -1.72 -5.09
C ALA A 92 -21.46 -2.36 -5.33
N ASP A 93 -21.67 -3.58 -4.82
CA ASP A 93 -22.93 -4.32 -4.92
C ASP A 93 -23.98 -3.91 -3.86
N SER A 94 -23.64 -3.02 -2.92
CA SER A 94 -24.50 -2.72 -1.76
C SER A 94 -25.64 -1.73 -2.01
N GLU A 95 -25.80 -1.26 -3.26
CA GLU A 95 -26.81 -0.26 -3.67
C GLU A 95 -26.76 1.04 -2.84
N LEU A 96 -25.63 1.34 -2.20
CA LEU A 96 -25.42 2.59 -1.46
C LEU A 96 -25.45 3.78 -2.41
N GLU A 97 -26.00 4.90 -1.93
CA GLU A 97 -25.89 6.18 -2.63
C GLU A 97 -24.42 6.65 -2.64
N ASP A 98 -24.02 7.43 -3.64
CA ASP A 98 -22.63 7.81 -3.89
C ASP A 98 -21.90 8.33 -2.63
N GLN A 99 -22.56 9.16 -1.81
CA GLN A 99 -21.95 9.71 -0.60
C GLN A 99 -21.72 8.66 0.48
N GLU A 100 -22.64 7.70 0.62
CA GLU A 100 -22.54 6.61 1.60
C GLU A 100 -21.50 5.58 1.15
N PHE A 101 -21.44 5.30 -0.15
CA PHE A 101 -20.41 4.46 -0.74
C PHE A 101 -19.01 5.03 -0.50
N VAL A 102 -18.80 6.32 -0.77
CA VAL A 102 -17.50 6.99 -0.54
C VAL A 102 -17.13 6.96 0.95
N ALA A 103 -18.08 7.21 1.84
CA ALA A 103 -17.82 7.15 3.28
C ALA A 103 -17.42 5.74 3.75
N ALA A 104 -18.11 4.71 3.27
CA ALA A 104 -17.81 3.32 3.58
C ALA A 104 -16.45 2.88 3.02
N LEU A 105 -16.10 3.33 1.81
CA LEU A 105 -14.79 3.08 1.22
C LEU A 105 -13.66 3.70 2.05
N HIS A 106 -13.79 4.98 2.45
CA HIS A 106 -12.81 5.65 3.31
C HIS A 106 -12.69 5.00 4.70
N GLU A 107 -13.76 4.43 5.24
CA GLU A 107 -13.69 3.64 6.48
C GLU A 107 -12.87 2.36 6.27
N ALA A 108 -13.15 1.60 5.21
CA ALA A 108 -12.37 0.41 4.88
C ALA A 108 -10.88 0.75 4.67
N GLU A 109 -10.56 1.80 3.93
CA GLU A 109 -9.18 2.24 3.72
C GLU A 109 -8.46 2.58 5.03
N ARG A 110 -9.14 3.23 5.97
CA ARG A 110 -8.57 3.54 7.29
C ARG A 110 -8.19 2.28 8.08
N ASP A 111 -8.97 1.21 7.98
CA ASP A 111 -8.65 -0.07 8.61
C ASP A 111 -7.40 -0.70 7.98
N TRP A 112 -7.28 -0.65 6.66
CA TRP A 112 -6.10 -1.14 5.95
C TRP A 112 -4.84 -0.33 6.25
N ILE A 113 -4.97 1.01 6.33
CA ILE A 113 -3.88 1.91 6.76
C ILE A 113 -3.44 1.57 8.17
N THR A 114 -4.39 1.40 9.10
CA THR A 114 -4.08 1.06 10.50
C THR A 114 -3.34 -0.27 10.58
N THR A 115 -3.82 -1.28 9.86
CA THR A 115 -3.19 -2.60 9.77
C THR A 115 -1.76 -2.51 9.21
N PHE A 116 -1.56 -1.72 8.15
CA PHE A 116 -0.23 -1.47 7.60
C PHE A 116 0.69 -0.78 8.61
N LEU A 117 0.22 0.28 9.26
CA LEU A 117 1.03 1.05 10.22
C LEU A 117 1.45 0.18 11.41
N ASP A 118 0.57 -0.68 11.92
CA ASP A 118 0.91 -1.63 12.97
C ASP A 118 1.94 -2.66 12.50
N ALA A 119 1.78 -3.21 11.30
CA ALA A 119 2.76 -4.12 10.69
C ALA A 119 4.13 -3.43 10.49
N ALA A 120 4.13 -2.19 10.00
CA ALA A 120 5.34 -1.40 9.80
C ALA A 120 6.09 -1.11 11.11
N ARG A 121 5.36 -0.87 12.21
CA ARG A 121 5.96 -0.78 13.56
C ARG A 121 6.60 -2.11 13.98
N GLN A 122 5.92 -3.23 13.77
CA GLN A 122 6.42 -4.56 14.15
C GLN A 122 7.75 -4.90 13.45
N VAL A 123 7.93 -4.49 12.20
CA VAL A 123 9.16 -4.73 11.44
C VAL A 123 10.21 -3.61 11.58
N SER A 124 9.96 -2.62 12.44
CA SER A 124 10.85 -1.47 12.67
C SER A 124 11.12 -0.63 11.41
N LEU A 125 10.08 -0.31 10.66
CA LEU A 125 10.09 0.76 9.64
C LEU A 125 9.88 2.17 10.26
N THR A 126 10.13 2.31 11.56
CA THR A 126 10.08 3.58 12.30
C THR A 126 11.15 4.54 11.79
N GLY A 127 10.82 5.83 11.70
CA GLY A 127 11.73 6.88 11.20
C GLY A 127 11.57 7.22 9.72
N TYR A 128 10.75 6.45 8.98
CA TYR A 128 10.32 6.84 7.64
C TYR A 128 8.99 7.61 7.71
N ARG A 129 8.87 8.62 6.85
CA ARG A 129 7.60 9.28 6.59
C ARG A 129 6.82 8.44 5.59
N PHE A 130 5.54 8.20 5.87
CA PHE A 130 4.63 7.51 4.97
C PHE A 130 3.57 8.48 4.46
N GLN A 131 3.18 8.28 3.22
CA GLN A 131 1.95 8.86 2.69
C GLN A 131 1.12 7.75 2.05
N PHE A 132 -0.13 7.65 2.46
CA PHE A 132 -1.09 6.78 1.82
C PHE A 132 -1.90 7.56 0.81
N TRP A 133 -2.15 6.95 -0.33
CA TRP A 133 -2.82 7.56 -1.46
C TRP A 133 -3.89 6.63 -1.97
N ASP A 134 -5.02 7.21 -2.36
CA ASP A 134 -5.92 6.59 -3.32
C ASP A 134 -5.23 6.56 -4.70
N GLY A 135 -5.45 5.51 -5.49
CA GLY A 135 -4.77 5.26 -6.76
C GLY A 135 -4.91 6.40 -7.77
N ASP A 136 -6.07 7.07 -7.77
CA ASP A 136 -6.38 8.21 -8.63
C ASP A 136 -6.36 9.56 -7.88
N GLY A 137 -6.01 9.55 -6.60
CA GLY A 137 -6.08 10.72 -5.72
C GLY A 137 -5.00 11.77 -6.01
N GLU A 138 -5.41 13.05 -6.05
CA GLU A 138 -4.48 14.19 -6.17
C GLU A 138 -3.80 14.57 -4.85
N SER A 139 -4.24 14.01 -3.73
CA SER A 139 -3.71 14.28 -2.39
C SER A 139 -3.69 13.02 -1.52
N PRO A 140 -2.79 12.93 -0.53
CA PRO A 140 -2.72 11.75 0.33
C PRO A 140 -3.92 11.67 1.26
N ILE A 141 -4.49 10.47 1.39
CA ILE A 141 -5.55 10.14 2.36
C ILE A 141 -5.01 10.10 3.80
N TRP A 142 -3.70 9.85 3.96
CA TRP A 142 -3.00 9.94 5.24
C TRP A 142 -1.54 10.31 5.03
N ASN A 143 -0.96 11.10 5.93
CA ASN A 143 0.44 11.50 5.89
C ASN A 143 0.99 11.65 7.32
N GLY A 144 2.11 10.98 7.61
CA GLY A 144 2.69 10.98 8.94
C GLY A 144 3.97 10.15 9.03
N CYS A 145 4.58 10.15 10.21
CA CYS A 145 5.75 9.33 10.51
C CYS A 145 5.39 8.20 11.48
N LEU A 146 6.15 7.11 11.42
CA LEU A 146 6.11 6.02 12.40
C LEU A 146 7.25 6.13 13.41
#